data_AF-I0YNQ8-F1
#
_entry.id   AF-I0YNQ8-F1
#
_cell.length_a   1.000
_cell.length_b   1.000
_cell.length_c   1.000
_cell.angle_alpha   90.00
_cell.angle_beta   90.00
_cell.angle_gamma   90.00
#
_symmetry.space_group_name_H-M   'P 1'
#
loop_
_entity.id
_entity.type
_entity.pdbx_description
1 polymer ?
#
loop_
_entity_poly.entity_id
_entity_poly.type
_entity_poly.pdbx_seq_one_letter_code
_entity_poly.pdbx_strand_id
1 'polypeptide(L)'
;MGLTLLKKRCRELGLKRWPYRKLKSMDKLLQSIESVDGQDPQVAKAVDEVKTHKKLMLLAPSETQIEVGIKKFRQAAYKFEFKSKRMLART
;
A
#
# COMPACT_ATOMS: atom_id res chain seq x y z
N MET A 1 1.20 -28.70 -3.23
CA MET A 1 1.80 -27.50 -3.84
C MET A 1 2.75 -26.85 -2.84
N GLY A 2 4.05 -27.15 -2.95
CA GLY A 2 5.06 -26.87 -1.92
C GLY A 2 5.18 -25.39 -1.55
N LEU A 3 5.23 -25.12 -0.24
CA LEU A 3 5.69 -23.82 0.25
C LEU A 3 7.12 -23.63 -0.25
N THR A 4 7.35 -22.68 -1.17
CA THR A 4 8.70 -22.27 -1.59
C THR A 4 9.56 -22.08 -0.33
N LEU A 5 10.76 -22.67 -0.26
CA LEU A 5 11.68 -22.62 0.89
C LEU A 5 11.72 -21.25 1.59
N LEU A 6 11.72 -20.19 0.77
CA LEU A 6 11.63 -18.80 1.22
C LEU A 6 10.44 -18.50 2.15
N LYS A 7 9.23 -18.97 1.81
CA LYS A 7 8.03 -18.81 2.67
C LYS A 7 8.16 -19.56 3.99
N LYS A 8 8.82 -20.73 4.00
CA LYS A 8 9.09 -21.48 5.23
C LYS A 8 10.06 -20.70 6.12
N ARG A 9 11.17 -20.22 5.53
CA ARG A 9 12.18 -19.41 6.22
C ARG A 9 11.62 -18.10 6.78
N CYS A 10 10.76 -17.41 6.02
CA CYS A 10 10.08 -16.20 6.51
C CYS A 10 9.20 -16.49 7.73
N ARG A 11 8.47 -17.62 7.75
CA ARG A 11 7.64 -18.00 8.90
C ARG A 11 8.48 -18.33 10.14
N GLU A 12 9.63 -19.00 9.96
CA GLU A 12 10.60 -19.26 11.03
C GLU A 12 11.15 -17.97 11.64
N LEU A 13 11.39 -16.94 10.82
CA LEU A 13 11.82 -15.60 11.26
C LEU A 13 10.67 -14.74 11.82
N GLY A 14 9.51 -15.32 12.12
CA GLY A 14 8.35 -14.60 12.69
C GLY A 14 7.52 -13.80 11.68
N LEU A 15 7.85 -13.84 10.38
CA LEU A 15 7.13 -13.14 9.31
C LEU A 15 5.91 -13.95 8.85
N LYS A 16 4.88 -14.02 9.72
CA LYS A 16 3.63 -14.77 9.49
C LYS A 16 2.85 -14.32 8.25
N ARG A 17 2.89 -13.02 7.94
CA ARG A 17 2.29 -12.42 6.73
C ARG A 17 3.38 -11.85 5.84
N TRP A 18 3.26 -12.09 4.53
CA TRP A 18 4.22 -11.62 3.53
C TRP A 18 4.25 -10.08 3.46
N PRO A 19 5.33 -9.42 3.93
CA PRO A 19 5.39 -7.96 4.00
C PRO A 19 5.42 -7.32 2.61
N TYR A 20 6.02 -7.98 1.61
CA TYR A 20 6.07 -7.49 0.24
C TYR A 20 4.69 -7.25 -0.39
N ARG A 21 3.64 -8.01 -0.02
CA ARG A 21 2.28 -7.71 -0.52
C ARG A 21 1.76 -6.39 0.04
N LYS A 22 2.07 -6.09 1.30
CA LYS A 22 1.70 -4.82 1.95
C LYS A 22 2.50 -3.67 1.34
N LEU A 23 3.81 -3.83 1.17
CA LEU A 23 4.69 -2.85 0.53
C LEU A 23 4.24 -2.52 -0.89
N LYS A 24 3.99 -3.54 -1.72
CA LYS A 24 3.49 -3.34 -3.09
C LYS A 24 2.14 -2.62 -3.13
N SER A 25 1.28 -2.83 -2.13
CA SER A 25 0.02 -2.09 -2.01
C SER A 25 0.24 -0.63 -1.66
N MET A 26 1.29 -0.30 -0.89
CA MET A 26 1.65 1.07 -0.54
C MET A 26 2.29 1.79 -1.72
N ASP A 27 3.16 1.11 -2.47
CA ASP A 27 3.80 1.66 -3.67
C ASP A 27 2.78 2.05 -4.72
N LYS A 28 1.77 1.19 -4.97
CA LYS A 28 0.67 1.53 -5.86
C LYS A 28 -0.14 2.74 -5.39
N LEU A 29 -0.33 2.87 -4.07
CA LEU A 29 -1.05 4.01 -3.50
C LEU A 29 -0.27 5.30 -3.72
N LEU A 30 1.04 5.30 -3.47
CA LEU A 30 1.91 6.45 -3.71
C LEU A 30 1.92 6.85 -5.19
N GLN A 31 2.06 5.88 -6.10
CA GLN A 31 2.04 6.12 -7.54
C GLN A 31 0.71 6.73 -8.01
N SER A 32 -0.42 6.25 -7.48
CA SER A 32 -1.75 6.77 -7.77
C SER A 32 -1.87 8.24 -7.35
N ILE A 33 -1.32 8.60 -6.19
CA ILE A 33 -1.38 9.97 -5.68
C ILE A 33 -0.46 10.92 -6.47
N GLU A 34 0.76 10.48 -6.79
CA GLU A 34 1.69 11.26 -7.62
C GLU A 34 1.09 11.58 -8.99
N SER A 35 0.22 10.69 -9.52
CA SER A 35 -0.48 10.94 -10.79
C SER A 35 -1.67 11.91 -10.70
N VAL A 36 -2.14 12.27 -9.50
CA VAL A 36 -3.35 13.12 -9.29
C VAL A 36 -3.00 14.59 -9.05
N ASP A 37 -1.74 14.99 -9.28
CA ASP A 37 -1.23 16.35 -9.11
C ASP A 37 -1.28 16.82 -7.64
N GLY A 38 -0.17 16.55 -6.93
CA GLY A 38 -0.02 16.68 -5.48
C GLY A 38 0.07 18.11 -4.93
N GLN A 39 -0.66 19.06 -5.52
CA GLN A 39 -0.64 20.46 -5.10
C GLN A 39 -1.50 20.75 -3.86
N ASP A 40 -2.37 19.82 -3.46
CA ASP A 40 -3.16 19.95 -2.23
C ASP A 40 -2.29 19.64 -0.99
N PRO A 41 -2.13 20.60 -0.06
CA PRO A 41 -1.37 20.40 1.19
C PRO A 41 -1.87 19.22 2.03
N GLN A 42 -3.15 18.86 1.92
CA GLN A 42 -3.75 17.73 2.65
C GLN A 42 -3.34 16.39 2.02
N VAL A 43 -3.17 16.35 0.71
CA VAL A 43 -2.67 15.18 -0.02
C VAL A 43 -1.18 14.98 0.27
N ALA A 44 -0.40 16.05 0.33
CA ALA A 44 1.03 15.97 0.69
C ALA A 44 1.25 15.35 2.09
N LYS A 45 0.45 15.76 3.09
CA LYS A 45 0.49 15.16 4.43
C LYS A 45 0.15 13.67 4.41
N ALA A 46 -0.91 13.28 3.70
CA ALA A 46 -1.29 11.88 3.57
C ALA A 46 -0.22 11.03 2.87
N VAL A 47 0.49 11.60 1.89
CA VAL A 47 1.63 10.93 1.22
C VAL A 47 2.77 10.69 2.20
N ASP A 48 3.10 11.67 3.03
CA ASP A 48 4.17 11.52 4.03
C ASP A 48 3.81 10.49 5.10
N GLU A 49 2.57 10.46 5.59
CA GLU A 49 2.07 9.40 6.48
C GLU A 49 2.19 8.00 5.86
N VAL A 50 1.88 7.86 4.57
CA VAL A 50 2.03 6.59 3.85
C VAL A 50 3.52 6.21 3.73
N LYS A 51 4.41 7.17 3.47
CA LYS A 51 5.87 6.95 3.38
C LYS A 51 6.47 6.56 4.74
N THR A 52 6.08 7.22 5.83
CA THR A 52 6.56 6.88 7.18
C THR A 52 6.07 5.49 7.59
N HIS A 53 4.81 5.16 7.32
CA HIS A 53 4.26 3.83 7.58
C HIS A 53 4.99 2.74 6.78
N LYS A 54 5.35 3.01 5.52
CA LYS A 54 6.17 2.09 4.70
C LYS A 54 7.55 1.85 5.32
N LYS A 55 8.21 2.89 5.84
CA LYS A 55 9.51 2.73 6.54
C LYS A 55 9.36 1.87 7.79
N LEU A 56 8.32 2.09 8.60
CA LEU A 56 8.05 1.28 9.78
C LEU A 56 7.80 -0.20 9.41
N MET A 57 7.12 -0.48 8.30
CA MET A 57 6.93 -1.84 7.80
C MET A 57 8.23 -2.54 7.38
N LEU A 58 9.23 -1.81 6.92
CA LEU A 58 10.53 -2.37 6.57
C LEU A 58 11.35 -2.72 7.83
N LEU A 59 11.24 -1.89 8.87
CA LEU A 59 11.95 -2.07 10.14
C LEU A 59 11.33 -3.17 11.01
N ALA A 60 10.00 -3.26 11.07
CA ALA A 60 9.28 -4.23 11.90
C ALA A 60 8.15 -4.94 11.11
N PRO A 61 8.47 -5.91 10.22
CA PRO A 61 7.47 -6.47 9.31
C PRO A 61 6.51 -7.47 9.97
N SER A 62 6.86 -7.99 11.15
CA SER A 62 6.07 -8.93 11.97
C SER A 62 4.93 -8.25 12.73
N GLU A 63 5.16 -7.03 13.24
CA GLU A 63 4.25 -6.34 14.17
C GLU A 63 3.39 -5.26 13.50
N THR A 64 3.83 -4.74 12.37
CA THR A 64 3.16 -3.63 11.69
C THR A 64 1.85 -4.06 11.04
N GLN A 65 0.74 -3.71 11.69
CA GLN A 65 -0.58 -3.69 11.08
C GLN A 65 -0.75 -2.42 10.23
N ILE A 66 -1.40 -2.55 9.07
CA ILE A 66 -1.75 -1.38 8.26
C ILE A 66 -2.75 -0.57 9.06
N GLU A 67 -2.44 0.71 9.25
CA GLU A 67 -3.30 1.66 9.94
C GLU A 67 -4.66 1.77 9.25
N VAL A 68 -5.72 1.98 10.05
CA VAL A 68 -7.10 2.03 9.54
C VAL A 68 -7.29 3.22 8.59
N GLY A 69 -6.66 4.36 8.85
CA GLY A 69 -6.68 5.54 7.97
C GLY A 69 -6.17 5.21 6.57
N ILE A 70 -4.99 4.59 6.50
CA ILE A 70 -4.37 4.14 5.25
C ILE A 70 -5.26 3.16 4.48
N LYS A 71 -5.94 2.24 5.17
CA LYS A 71 -6.88 1.30 4.52
C LYS A 71 -8.06 2.03 3.85
N LYS A 72 -8.66 3.00 4.54
CA LYS A 72 -9.78 3.80 4.01
C LYS A 72 -9.33 4.64 2.82
N PHE A 73 -8.18 5.30 2.94
CA PHE A 73 -7.61 6.10 1.88
C PHE A 73 -7.30 5.27 0.63
N ARG A 74 -6.70 4.08 0.81
CA ARG A 74 -6.48 3.13 -0.29
C ARG A 74 -7.79 2.73 -0.99
N GLN A 75 -8.86 2.48 -0.24
CA GLN A 75 -10.16 2.15 -0.84
C GLN A 75 -10.73 3.31 -1.64
N ALA A 76 -10.60 4.55 -1.15
CA ALA A 76 -11.02 5.74 -1.87
C ALA A 76 -10.25 5.90 -3.18
N ALA A 77 -8.92 5.79 -3.15
CA ALA A 77 -8.07 5.83 -4.33
C ALA A 77 -8.44 4.75 -5.37
N TYR A 78 -8.64 3.50 -4.94
CA TYR A 78 -9.06 2.42 -5.83
C TYR A 78 -10.43 2.67 -6.48
N LYS A 79 -11.40 3.18 -5.70
CA LYS A 79 -12.73 3.51 -6.22
C LYS A 79 -12.66 4.64 -7.23
N PHE A 80 -11.80 5.64 -7.00
CA PHE A 80 -11.55 6.73 -7.92
C PHE A 80 -10.96 6.22 -9.24
N GLU A 81 -9.83 5.50 -9.20
CA GLU A 81 -9.20 4.95 -10.40
C GLU A 81 -10.16 4.05 -11.21
N PHE A 82 -10.94 3.20 -10.52
CA PHE A 82 -11.90 2.33 -11.18
C PHE A 82 -12.99 3.11 -11.91
N LYS A 83 -13.50 4.19 -11.29
CA LYS A 83 -14.48 5.08 -11.94
C LYS A 83 -13.86 5.79 -13.14
N SER A 84 -12.64 6.34 -13.00
CA SER A 84 -11.94 7.06 -14.08
C SER A 84 -11.70 6.16 -15.29
N LYS A 85 -11.22 4.92 -15.08
CA LYS A 85 -11.02 3.94 -16.18
C LYS A 85 -12.32 3.58 -16.89
N ARG A 86 -13.43 3.46 -16.15
CA ARG A 86 -14.75 3.16 -16.74
C ARG A 86 -15.33 4.34 -17.53
N MET A 87 -15.05 5.58 -17.11
CA MET A 87 -15.45 6.77 -17.85
C MET A 87 -14.66 6.87 -19.16
N LEU A 88 -13.33 6.70 -19.09
CA LEU A 88 -12.45 6.70 -20.27
C LEU A 88 -12.80 5.60 -21.29
N ALA A 89 -13.13 4.40 -20.84
CA ALA A 89 -13.52 3.28 -21.70
C ALA A 89 -14.91 3.40 -22.35
N ARG A 90 -15.69 4.43 -21.97
CA ARG A 90 -17.02 4.71 -22.57
C ARG A 90 -16.97 5.80 -23.65
N THR A 91 -15.82 6.46 -23.79
CA THR A 91 -15.50 7.46 -24.82
C THR A 91 -14.83 6.78 -26.00
#